data_AF-A0A060XI28-F1
#
_entry.id   AF-A0A060XI28-F1
#
_cell.length_a   1.000
_cell.length_b   1.000
_cell.length_c   1.000
_cell.angle_alpha   90.00
_cell.angle_beta   90.00
_cell.angle_gamma   90.00
#
_symmetry.space_group_name_H-M   'P 1'
#
loop_
_entity.id
_entity.type
_entity.pdbx_description
1 polymer ?
#
loop_
_entity_poly.entity_id
_entity_poly.type
_entity_poly.pdbx_seq_one_letter_code
_entity_poly.pdbx_strand_id
1 'polypeptide(L)'
;KLQKEGCAWNHCSSVNHGFLQGNVPSSLLCTKRASQARILLPVRLHLNQPFIGSSRTSRRAVVVKKASGRPRKSSKRQDHLLKLIQLQDRGTTSTELAQEWQQAGVSASACTVRRRLLEDGLVSRRAAKKPLLSRKNIRDRLIFCKRYGDWTAEDWGKVIFSESPFRLFGASG
;
A
#
# COMPACT_ATOMS: atom_id res chain seq x y z
N LYS A 1 35.80 -0.60 8.79
CA LYS A 1 35.05 -1.67 9.48
C LYS A 1 34.74 -1.14 10.87
N LEU A 2 33.53 -0.62 11.09
CA LEU A 2 32.85 -0.48 12.38
C LEU A 2 31.43 -0.05 12.05
N GLN A 3 30.52 -0.98 12.31
CA GLN A 3 29.07 -0.85 12.17
C GLN A 3 28.50 -0.17 13.42
N LYS A 4 27.20 0.15 13.31
CA LYS A 4 26.21 0.36 14.39
C LYS A 4 26.12 1.82 14.86
N GLU A 5 24.94 2.43 15.03
CA GLU A 5 23.58 1.92 15.14
C GLU A 5 22.60 3.04 14.74
N GLY A 6 21.55 2.69 13.99
CA GLY A 6 20.46 3.60 13.65
C GLY A 6 19.42 3.60 14.75
N CYS A 7 19.19 4.76 15.36
CA CYS A 7 18.08 4.95 16.30
C CYS A 7 16.76 4.99 15.54
N ALA A 8 16.06 3.85 15.55
CA ALA A 8 14.69 3.70 15.08
C ALA A 8 13.73 4.34 16.10
N TRP A 9 13.21 5.53 15.79
CA TRP A 9 12.05 6.08 16.47
C TRP A 9 10.79 5.45 15.91
N ASN A 10 10.34 4.35 16.51
CA ASN A 10 9.00 3.80 16.30
C ASN A 10 8.54 3.15 17.61
N HIS A 11 7.84 3.90 18.46
CA HIS A 11 6.86 3.38 19.42
C HIS A 11 6.00 4.57 19.89
N CYS A 12 4.85 4.77 19.24
CA CYS A 12 3.76 5.55 19.81
C CYS A 12 2.54 4.63 19.83
N SER A 13 2.25 4.14 21.03
CA SER A 13 1.24 3.15 21.35
C SER A 13 -0.17 3.67 21.04
N SER A 14 -0.91 2.91 20.23
CA SER A 14 -2.34 3.13 20.03
C SER A 14 -3.10 2.52 21.21
N VAL A 15 -3.92 3.34 21.87
CA VAL A 15 -4.78 2.98 22.99
C VAL A 15 -5.95 2.14 22.47
N ASN A 16 -5.99 0.86 22.83
CA ASN A 16 -7.12 -0.04 22.57
C ASN A 16 -8.20 0.19 23.62
N HIS A 17 -9.40 0.60 23.19
CA HIS A 17 -10.61 0.53 24.00
C HIS A 17 -11.15 -0.91 24.01
N GLY A 18 -11.26 -1.49 25.21
CA GLY A 18 -11.74 -2.84 25.47
C GLY A 18 -13.25 -2.99 25.27
N PHE A 19 -13.65 -4.09 24.63
CA PHE A 19 -15.03 -4.57 24.56
C PHE A 19 -15.09 -5.91 25.31
N LEU A 20 -15.76 -5.91 26.46
CA LEU A 20 -15.98 -7.07 27.31
C LEU A 20 -17.00 -8.01 26.66
N GLN A 21 -16.59 -9.23 26.29
CA GLN A 21 -17.51 -10.33 26.02
C GLN A 21 -17.42 -11.33 27.18
N GLY A 22 -18.53 -11.47 27.91
CA GLY A 22 -18.69 -12.46 28.96
C GLY A 22 -19.01 -13.84 28.37
N ASN A 23 -18.28 -14.84 28.86
CA ASN A 23 -18.60 -16.26 28.70
C ASN A 23 -19.64 -16.69 29.75
N VAL A 24 -20.58 -17.54 29.37
CA VAL A 24 -21.35 -18.38 30.29
C VAL A 24 -21.41 -19.80 29.71
N PRO A 25 -20.89 -20.83 30.39
CA PRO A 25 -21.03 -22.22 29.96
C PRO A 25 -22.19 -22.87 30.73
N SER A 26 -23.04 -23.65 30.06
CA SER A 26 -23.56 -24.86 30.70
C SER A 26 -24.14 -25.85 29.69
N SER A 27 -23.59 -27.04 29.78
CA SER A 27 -24.03 -28.31 29.23
C SER A 27 -25.47 -28.64 29.55
N LEU A 28 -26.22 -29.16 28.56
CA LEU A 28 -27.09 -30.32 28.77
C LEU A 28 -27.09 -31.19 27.50
N LEU A 29 -26.65 -32.43 27.71
CA LEU A 29 -26.76 -33.55 26.78
C LEU A 29 -28.24 -33.87 26.55
N CYS A 30 -28.65 -34.03 25.30
CA CYS A 30 -29.80 -34.86 24.97
C CYS A 30 -29.49 -35.70 23.72
N THR A 31 -29.50 -37.01 23.91
CA THR A 31 -29.17 -38.03 22.92
C THR A 31 -30.37 -38.44 22.08
N LYS A 32 -30.10 -38.78 20.80
CA LYS A 32 -30.93 -39.53 19.82
C LYS A 32 -32.07 -38.68 19.22
N ARG A 33 -32.30 -38.65 17.90
CA ARG A 33 -32.47 -39.79 16.99
C ARG A 33 -32.15 -39.36 15.55
N ALA A 34 -31.49 -40.25 14.81
CA ALA A 34 -31.34 -40.15 13.37
C ALA A 34 -32.72 -40.22 12.69
N SER A 35 -33.00 -39.33 11.74
CA SER A 35 -33.88 -39.62 10.61
C SER A 35 -33.75 -38.56 9.51
N GLN A 36 -33.16 -39.02 8.41
CA GLN A 36 -33.38 -38.63 7.02
C GLN A 36 -32.76 -37.31 6.52
N ALA A 37 -31.68 -37.51 5.76
CA ALA A 37 -31.18 -36.58 4.77
C ALA A 37 -32.25 -36.36 3.68
N ARG A 38 -32.78 -35.13 3.57
CA ARG A 38 -33.32 -34.63 2.30
C ARG A 38 -32.17 -33.96 1.56
N ILE A 39 -31.61 -34.71 0.62
CA ILE A 39 -30.77 -34.16 -0.43
C ILE A 39 -31.66 -33.22 -1.24
N LEU A 40 -31.46 -31.91 -1.09
CA LEU A 40 -31.97 -30.94 -2.05
C LEU A 40 -31.22 -31.18 -3.36
N LEU A 41 -31.85 -31.86 -4.31
CA LEU A 41 -31.34 -32.01 -5.67
C LEU A 41 -31.25 -30.62 -6.31
N PRO A 42 -30.13 -30.24 -6.95
CA PRO A 42 -30.02 -28.96 -7.62
C PRO A 42 -30.91 -28.93 -8.86
N VAL A 43 -31.68 -27.86 -8.98
CA VAL A 43 -32.42 -27.47 -10.19
C VAL A 43 -31.42 -27.46 -11.36
N ARG A 44 -31.67 -28.29 -12.38
CA ARG A 44 -30.85 -28.34 -13.60
C ARG A 44 -30.95 -27.00 -14.33
N LEU A 45 -29.90 -26.19 -14.25
CA LEU A 45 -29.61 -25.22 -15.30
C LEU A 45 -29.22 -26.01 -16.55
N HIS A 46 -29.87 -25.71 -17.67
CA HIS A 46 -29.61 -26.31 -18.98
C HIS A 46 -28.24 -25.86 -19.50
N LEU A 47 -27.18 -26.40 -18.92
CA LEU A 47 -25.84 -26.37 -19.49
C LEU A 47 -25.65 -27.68 -20.26
N ASN A 48 -25.24 -27.59 -21.53
CA ASN A 48 -24.87 -28.74 -22.35
C ASN A 48 -23.91 -29.65 -21.56
N GLN A 49 -24.30 -30.91 -21.36
CA GLN A 49 -23.47 -31.86 -20.60
C GLN A 49 -22.15 -32.07 -21.33
N PRO A 50 -20.99 -31.95 -20.65
CA PRO A 50 -19.71 -32.28 -21.27
C PRO A 50 -19.65 -33.79 -21.52
N PHE A 51 -19.10 -34.17 -22.67
CA PHE A 51 -18.78 -35.56 -23.00
C PHE A 51 -17.73 -36.09 -22.01
N ILE A 52 -18.18 -36.84 -20.99
CA ILE A 52 -17.30 -37.47 -20.00
C ILE A 52 -16.93 -38.86 -20.50
N GLY A 53 -15.74 -38.99 -21.09
CA GLY A 53 -15.08 -40.28 -21.24
C GLY A 53 -14.80 -40.89 -19.87
N SER A 54 -15.26 -42.12 -19.66
CA SER A 54 -15.12 -42.86 -18.40
C SER A 54 -13.65 -43.13 -18.08
N SER A 55 -13.09 -42.38 -17.12
CA SER A 55 -11.88 -42.80 -16.39
C SER A 55 -12.13 -42.70 -14.87
N ARG A 56 -12.10 -43.86 -14.22
CA ARG A 56 -12.24 -44.02 -12.78
C ARG A 56 -10.89 -43.70 -12.14
N THR A 57 -10.54 -42.42 -12.02
CA THR A 57 -9.31 -41.97 -11.34
C THR A 57 -9.61 -41.47 -9.94
N SER A 58 -8.84 -41.98 -8.97
CA SER A 58 -8.83 -41.52 -7.58
C SER A 58 -8.80 -39.99 -7.49
N ARG A 59 -9.41 -39.42 -6.45
CA ARG A 59 -9.39 -37.98 -6.12
C ARG A 59 -7.96 -37.46 -5.93
N ARG A 60 -7.22 -37.27 -7.02
CA ARG A 60 -6.05 -36.40 -7.08
C ARG A 60 -6.59 -34.99 -7.32
N ALA A 61 -6.20 -34.04 -6.47
CA ALA A 61 -6.46 -32.63 -6.72
C ALA A 61 -5.82 -32.27 -8.07
N VAL A 62 -6.64 -32.06 -9.09
CA VAL A 62 -6.19 -31.61 -10.40
C VAL A 62 -5.70 -30.18 -10.22
N VAL A 63 -4.38 -29.97 -10.24
CA VAL A 63 -3.81 -28.63 -10.30
C VAL A 63 -4.14 -28.06 -11.67
N VAL A 64 -5.23 -27.29 -11.75
CA VAL A 64 -5.61 -26.57 -12.96
C VAL A 64 -4.53 -25.53 -13.24
N LYS A 65 -3.75 -25.74 -14.30
CA LYS A 65 -2.76 -24.76 -14.77
C LYS A 65 -3.51 -23.50 -15.19
N LYS A 66 -3.02 -22.33 -14.75
CA LYS A 66 -3.60 -21.04 -15.18
C LYS A 66 -3.46 -20.92 -16.69
N ALA A 67 -4.56 -20.59 -17.37
CA ALA A 67 -4.53 -20.34 -18.81
C ALA A 67 -3.60 -19.16 -19.13
N SER A 68 -2.87 -19.25 -20.25
CA SER A 68 -2.10 -18.12 -20.77
C SER A 68 -3.07 -17.02 -21.20
N GLY A 69 -3.06 -15.90 -20.48
CA GLY A 69 -3.86 -14.73 -20.84
C GLY A 69 -3.35 -14.03 -22.11
N ARG A 70 -4.04 -12.97 -22.53
CA ARG A 70 -3.64 -12.14 -23.67
C ARG A 70 -2.22 -11.56 -23.45
N PRO A 71 -1.34 -11.57 -24.47
CA PRO A 71 -0.02 -10.95 -24.37
C PRO A 71 -0.13 -9.45 -24.07
N ARG A 72 0.87 -8.93 -23.35
CA ARG A 72 0.97 -7.50 -23.02
C ARG A 72 1.33 -6.70 -24.28
N LYS A 73 0.86 -5.46 -24.34
CA LYS A 73 1.32 -4.49 -25.35
C LYS A 73 2.74 -3.97 -25.08
N SER A 74 3.13 -3.91 -23.81
CA SER A 74 4.44 -3.42 -23.39
C SER A 74 5.44 -4.56 -23.19
N SER A 75 6.70 -4.28 -23.53
CA SER A 75 7.87 -5.09 -23.22
C SER A 75 8.41 -4.76 -21.81
N LYS A 76 9.10 -5.72 -21.18
CA LYS A 76 9.78 -5.49 -19.89
C LYS A 76 10.73 -4.29 -19.92
N ARG A 77 11.41 -4.06 -21.05
CA ARG A 77 12.29 -2.90 -21.22
C ARG A 77 11.51 -1.58 -21.18
N GLN A 78 10.33 -1.54 -21.79
CA GLN A 78 9.47 -0.37 -21.82
C GLN A 78 8.87 -0.09 -20.43
N ASP A 79 8.44 -1.13 -19.72
CA ASP A 79 7.96 -1.01 -18.33
C ASP A 79 9.08 -0.49 -17.41
N HIS A 80 10.32 -0.96 -17.60
CA HIS A 80 11.48 -0.46 -16.84
C HIS A 80 11.80 1.01 -17.12
N LEU A 81 11.74 1.44 -18.40
CA LEU A 81 11.94 2.85 -18.75
C LEU A 81 10.84 3.73 -18.15
N LEU A 82 9.59 3.30 -18.21
CA LEU A 82 8.46 4.00 -17.59
C LEU A 82 8.68 4.19 -16.09
N LYS A 83 9.19 3.16 -15.40
CA LYS A 83 9.57 3.25 -14.00
C LYS A 83 10.66 4.30 -13.77
N LEU A 84 11.73 4.30 -14.56
CA LEU A 84 12.82 5.27 -14.40
C LEU A 84 12.34 6.72 -14.57
N ILE A 85 11.53 7.00 -15.58
CA ILE A 85 10.96 8.33 -15.83
C ILE A 85 10.14 8.78 -14.62
N GLN A 86 9.26 7.92 -14.10
CA GLN A 86 8.46 8.22 -12.92
C GLN A 86 9.30 8.41 -11.64
N LEU A 87 10.44 7.71 -11.51
CA LEU A 87 11.34 7.86 -10.37
C LEU A 87 12.10 9.20 -10.42
N GLN A 88 12.46 9.65 -11.64
CA GLN A 88 13.14 10.92 -11.88
C GLN A 88 12.22 12.10 -11.58
N ASP A 89 10.98 12.06 -12.07
CA ASP A 89 9.96 13.05 -11.75
C ASP A 89 8.71 12.39 -11.15
N ARG A 90 8.60 12.51 -9.82
CA ARG A 90 7.48 11.98 -9.02
C ARG A 90 6.17 12.73 -9.23
N GLY A 91 6.20 13.91 -9.85
CA GLY A 91 5.04 14.74 -10.12
C GLY A 91 4.30 14.41 -11.42
N THR A 92 4.94 13.66 -12.32
CA THR A 92 4.39 13.32 -13.64
C THR A 92 3.07 12.56 -13.54
N THR A 93 2.11 12.97 -14.37
CA THR A 93 0.79 12.36 -14.45
C THR A 93 0.80 11.14 -15.37
N SER A 94 -0.13 10.21 -15.16
CA SER A 94 -0.27 9.03 -16.05
C SER A 94 -0.62 9.40 -17.49
N THR A 95 -1.18 10.59 -17.73
CA THR A 95 -1.52 11.11 -19.05
C THR A 95 -0.29 11.63 -19.79
N GLU A 96 0.57 12.41 -19.12
CA GLU A 96 1.85 12.86 -19.67
C GLU A 96 2.74 11.65 -19.98
N LEU A 97 2.85 10.72 -19.04
CA LEU A 97 3.59 9.48 -19.25
C LEU A 97 3.04 8.65 -20.42
N ALA A 98 1.72 8.63 -20.64
CA ALA A 98 1.15 7.94 -21.79
C ALA A 98 1.53 8.62 -23.12
N GLN A 99 1.63 9.95 -23.15
CA GLN A 99 2.07 10.69 -24.33
C GLN A 99 3.54 10.42 -24.64
N GLU A 100 4.42 10.48 -23.64
CA GLU A 100 5.84 10.13 -23.78
C GLU A 100 6.01 8.68 -24.25
N TRP A 101 5.21 7.77 -23.71
CA TRP A 101 5.27 6.36 -24.08
C TRP A 101 4.78 6.10 -25.52
N GLN A 102 3.80 6.88 -25.98
CA GLN A 102 3.34 6.87 -27.37
C GLN A 102 4.43 7.39 -28.32
N GLN A 103 5.18 8.43 -27.94
CA GLN A 103 6.34 8.90 -28.71
C GLN A 103 7.44 7.85 -28.81
N ALA A 104 7.61 7.04 -27.76
CA ALA A 104 8.51 5.89 -27.75
C ALA A 104 7.97 4.65 -28.53
N GLY A 105 6.86 4.79 -29.25
CA GLY A 105 6.27 3.75 -30.09
C GLY A 105 5.33 2.77 -29.38
N VAL A 106 4.94 3.03 -28.13
CA VAL A 106 4.01 2.18 -27.37
C VAL A 106 2.64 2.84 -27.27
N SER A 107 1.67 2.29 -28.02
CA SER A 107 0.29 2.76 -27.89
C SER A 107 -0.42 2.18 -26.68
N ALA A 108 -0.41 2.95 -25.59
CA ALA A 108 -1.01 2.63 -24.31
C ALA A 108 -1.83 3.81 -23.75
N SER A 109 -2.96 3.48 -23.12
CA SER A 109 -3.77 4.47 -22.40
C SER A 109 -3.16 4.80 -21.04
N ALA A 110 -3.53 5.96 -20.47
CA ALA A 110 -3.16 6.35 -19.10
C ALA A 110 -3.52 5.28 -18.05
N CYS A 111 -4.65 4.57 -18.23
CA CYS A 111 -5.02 3.44 -17.37
C CYS A 111 -4.02 2.27 -17.44
N THR A 112 -3.41 2.03 -18.61
CA THR A 112 -2.39 0.98 -18.77
C THR A 112 -1.08 1.38 -18.11
N VAL A 113 -0.65 2.63 -18.31
CA VAL A 113 0.49 3.23 -17.60
C VAL A 113 0.33 3.09 -16.09
N ARG A 114 -0.82 3.54 -15.56
CA ARG A 114 -1.12 3.42 -14.12
C ARG A 114 -1.03 1.97 -13.64
N ARG A 115 -1.58 1.02 -14.39
CA ARG A 115 -1.53 -0.41 -14.02
C ARG A 115 -0.09 -0.92 -13.95
N ARG A 116 0.77 -0.53 -14.90
CA ARG A 116 2.20 -0.89 -14.89
C ARG A 116 2.92 -0.32 -13.68
N LEU A 117 2.71 0.96 -13.39
CA LEU A 117 3.28 1.60 -12.21
C LEU A 117 2.83 0.91 -10.91
N LEU A 118 1.56 0.54 -10.81
CA LEU A 118 1.03 -0.20 -9.66
C LEU A 118 1.62 -1.61 -9.53
N GLU A 119 1.85 -2.32 -10.64
CA GLU A 119 2.56 -3.62 -10.63
C GLU A 119 3.97 -3.49 -10.03
N ASP A 120 4.63 -2.35 -10.25
CA ASP A 120 5.94 -2.01 -9.68
C ASP A 120 5.86 -1.40 -8.26
N GLY A 121 4.66 -1.30 -7.67
CA GLY A 121 4.45 -0.70 -6.35
C GLY A 121 4.53 0.83 -6.32
N LEU A 122 4.56 1.49 -7.47
CA LEU A 122 4.56 2.94 -7.58
C LEU A 122 3.13 3.47 -7.49
N VAL A 123 2.86 4.18 -6.40
CA VAL A 123 1.55 4.80 -6.15
C VAL A 123 1.75 6.29 -5.95
N SER A 124 0.88 7.09 -6.56
CA SER A 124 0.90 8.54 -6.38
C SER A 124 0.51 8.93 -4.95
N ARG A 125 1.14 10.00 -4.45
CA ARG A 125 0.88 10.62 -3.14
C ARG A 125 0.98 12.14 -3.28
N ARG A 126 0.27 12.87 -2.43
CA ARG A 126 0.39 14.33 -2.36
C ARG A 126 1.61 14.69 -1.51
N ALA A 127 2.47 15.56 -2.02
CA ALA A 127 3.59 16.10 -1.24
C ALA A 127 3.07 16.95 -0.07
N ALA A 128 3.75 16.86 1.09
CA ALA A 128 3.45 17.71 2.23
C ALA A 128 3.81 19.18 1.91
N LYS A 129 2.93 20.12 2.30
CA LYS A 129 3.21 21.55 2.20
C LYS A 129 4.33 21.91 3.18
N LYS A 130 5.45 22.45 2.68
CA LYS A 130 6.60 22.87 3.49
C LYS A 130 6.96 24.32 3.14
N PRO A 131 7.34 25.16 4.11
CA PRO A 131 7.84 26.49 3.82
C PRO A 131 9.14 26.39 3.02
N LEU A 132 9.36 27.33 2.10
CA LEU A 132 10.62 27.43 1.35
C LEU A 132 11.72 27.88 2.30
N LEU A 133 12.80 27.09 2.40
CA LEU A 133 13.95 27.43 3.22
C LEU A 133 15.01 28.15 2.37
N SER A 134 15.40 29.34 2.80
CA SER A 134 16.55 30.03 2.22
C SER A 134 17.85 29.26 2.52
N ARG A 135 18.89 29.45 1.70
CA ARG A 135 20.22 28.84 1.94
C ARG A 135 20.78 29.19 3.32
N LYS A 136 20.53 30.42 3.80
CA LYS A 136 20.89 30.87 5.15
C LYS A 136 20.16 30.06 6.21
N ASN A 137 18.83 29.97 6.12
CA ASN A 137 18.01 29.24 7.09
C ASN A 137 18.39 27.76 7.17
N ILE A 138 18.74 27.13 6.04
CA ILE A 138 19.22 25.73 6.04
C ILE A 138 20.51 25.59 6.84
N ARG A 139 21.48 26.48 6.61
CA ARG A 139 22.78 26.46 7.30
C ARG A 139 22.61 26.69 8.81
N ASP A 140 21.84 27.71 9.19
CA ASP A 140 21.64 28.08 10.59
C ASP A 140 20.92 26.95 11.36
N ARG A 141 19.89 26.34 10.76
CA ARG A 141 19.21 25.17 11.34
C ARG A 141 20.16 23.98 11.49
N LEU A 142 21.03 23.73 10.52
CA LEU A 142 21.99 22.63 10.60
C LEU A 142 23.04 22.86 11.69
N ILE A 143 23.54 24.09 11.86
CA ILE A 143 24.45 24.45 12.94
C ILE A 143 23.74 24.27 14.29
N PHE A 144 22.50 24.73 14.40
CA PHE A 144 21.69 24.57 15.61
C PHE A 144 21.52 23.10 15.99
N CYS A 145 21.09 22.24 15.03
CA CYS A 145 20.94 20.80 15.27
C CYS A 145 22.26 20.13 15.67
N LYS A 146 23.40 20.53 15.09
CA LYS A 146 24.70 19.97 15.46
C LYS A 146 25.17 20.43 16.83
N ARG A 147 24.93 21.70 17.18
CA ARG A 147 25.35 22.27 18.46
C ARG A 147 24.61 21.67 19.64
N TYR A 148 23.32 21.37 19.45
CA TYR A 148 22.43 20.90 20.50
C TYR A 148 21.96 19.44 20.28
N GLY A 149 22.68 18.69 19.45
CA GLY A 149 22.30 17.30 19.10
C GLY A 149 22.44 16.33 20.26
N ASP A 150 23.43 16.55 21.13
CA ASP A 150 23.72 15.70 22.29
C ASP A 150 23.04 16.18 23.58
N TRP A 151 22.14 17.16 23.48
CA TRP A 151 21.46 17.73 24.65
C TRP A 151 20.45 16.76 25.26
N THR A 152 20.51 16.67 26.58
CA THR A 152 19.59 15.85 27.38
C THR A 152 18.28 16.59 27.66
N ALA A 153 17.28 15.88 28.17
CA ALA A 153 15.98 16.48 28.51
C ALA A 153 16.13 17.57 29.60
N GLU A 154 17.06 17.36 30.54
CA GLU A 154 17.39 18.30 31.60
C GLU A 154 18.00 19.60 31.06
N ASP A 155 18.78 19.51 29.98
CA ASP A 155 19.36 20.69 29.32
C ASP A 155 18.30 21.48 28.56
N TRP A 156 17.38 20.80 27.87
CA TRP A 156 16.22 21.45 27.24
C TRP A 156 15.29 22.10 28.26
N GLY A 157 15.16 21.51 29.46
CA GLY A 157 14.35 22.06 30.55
C GLY A 157 14.84 23.42 31.07
N LYS A 158 16.09 23.81 30.77
CA LYS A 158 16.64 25.13 31.11
C LYS A 158 16.30 26.21 30.08
N VAL A 159 15.79 25.83 28.91
CA VAL A 159 15.51 26.77 27.80
C VAL A 159 14.05 27.21 27.83
N ILE A 160 13.83 28.52 27.90
CA ILE A 160 12.49 29.11 27.78
C ILE A 160 12.33 29.63 26.35
N PHE A 161 11.35 29.11 25.62
CA PHE A 161 10.99 29.58 24.28
C PHE A 161 9.86 30.61 24.35
N SER A 162 10.05 31.76 23.70
CA SER A 162 9.01 32.76 23.53
C SER A 162 8.61 32.84 22.05
N GLU A 163 7.63 32.03 21.65
CA GLU A 163 7.02 32.14 20.31
C GLU A 163 5.83 33.10 20.38
N SER A 164 5.89 34.20 19.62
CA SER A 164 4.76 35.12 19.46
C SER A 164 4.06 34.81 18.13
N PRO A 165 2.73 34.59 18.11
CA PRO A 165 1.99 34.41 16.87
C PRO A 165 1.86 35.75 16.14
N PHE A 166 2.89 36.13 15.38
CA PHE A 166 2.78 37.24 14.45
C PHE A 166 1.93 36.81 13.26
N ARG A 167 0.70 37.34 13.17
CA ARG A 167 -0.09 37.27 11.94
C ARG A 167 0.44 38.32 10.97
N LEU A 168 1.42 37.94 10.14
CA LEU A 168 2.00 38.84 9.13
C LEU A 168 1.07 39.13 7.95
N PHE A 169 0.01 38.34 7.77
CA PHE A 169 -0.99 38.57 6.73
C PHE A 169 -2.38 38.49 7.38
N GLY A 170 -3.16 39.58 7.25
CA GLY A 170 -4.53 39.66 7.70
C GLY A 170 -5.42 38.65 6.96
N ALA A 171 -6.51 38.23 7.61
CA ALA A 171 -7.53 37.41 6.96
C ALA A 171 -8.11 38.19 5.77
N SER A 172 -7.78 37.78 4.54
CA SER A 172 -8.54 38.17 3.36
C SER A 172 -9.85 37.38 3.39
N GLY A 173 -10.95 38.08 3.65
CA GLY A 173 -12.29 37.63 3.25
C GLY A 173 -12.42 37.57 1.74
#